data_AF-A0A967WUW4-F1
#
_entry.id   AF-A0A967WUW4-F1
#
_cell.length_a   1.000
_cell.length_b   1.000
_cell.length_c   1.000
_cell.angle_alpha   90.00
_cell.angle_beta   90.00
_cell.angle_gamma   90.00
#
_symmetry.space_group_name_H-M   'P 1'
#
loop_
_entity.id
_entity.type
_entity.pdbx_description
1 polymer ?
#
loop_
_entity_poly.entity_id
_entity_poly.type
_entity_poly.pdbx_seq_one_letter_code
_entity_poly.pdbx_strand_id
1 'polypeptide(L)'
;NSIEFITFRPPEEYATIKSRCRELCELAQTVGCGKIVVVPSPTPEGMGWDQIKDASVCVLRELAELAAPYGVQLAFEFLGFSWCSVRTLDQCWEIVQE
;
A
#
# COMPACT_ATOMS: atom_id res chain seq x y z
N ASN A 1 -5.74 -11.31 4.19
CA ASN A 1 -6.42 -10.01 4.26
C ASN A 1 -5.56 -8.97 3.58
N SER A 2 -6.16 -8.21 2.65
CA SER A 2 -5.55 -7.09 1.93
C SER A 2 -6.13 -5.75 2.40
N ILE A 3 -5.39 -4.67 2.21
CA ILE A 3 -5.92 -3.31 2.20
C ILE A 3 -5.85 -2.82 0.77
N GLU A 4 -7.02 -2.62 0.17
CA GLU A 4 -7.13 -2.24 -1.23
C GLU A 4 -7.13 -0.73 -1.40
N PHE A 5 -6.57 -0.28 -2.52
CA PHE A 5 -6.59 1.10 -2.96
C PHE A 5 -5.99 2.09 -1.95
N ILE A 6 -4.73 1.84 -1.59
CA ILE A 6 -4.02 2.61 -0.56
C ILE A 6 -3.56 4.00 -1.03
N THR A 7 -3.40 4.22 -2.34
CA THR A 7 -2.88 5.48 -2.90
C THR A 7 -3.99 6.42 -3.37
N PHE A 8 -3.68 7.70 -3.61
CA PHE A 8 -4.62 8.68 -4.20
C PHE A 8 -5.98 8.79 -3.48
N ARG A 9 -5.97 8.65 -2.15
CA ARG A 9 -7.18 8.76 -1.33
C ARG A 9 -7.30 10.13 -0.68
N PRO A 10 -8.51 10.70 -0.59
CA PRO A 10 -8.77 11.86 0.24
C PRO A 10 -8.33 11.62 1.70
N PRO A 11 -7.97 12.68 2.46
CA PRO A 11 -7.48 12.55 3.82
C PRO A 11 -8.36 11.71 4.76
N GLU A 12 -9.69 11.82 4.62
CA GLU A 12 -10.68 11.07 5.41
C GLU A 12 -10.70 9.57 5.08
N GLU A 13 -10.63 9.21 3.80
CA GLU A 13 -10.52 7.83 3.35
C GLU A 13 -9.17 7.24 3.77
N TYR A 14 -8.11 8.04 3.65
CA TYR A 14 -6.77 7.62 4.04
C TYR A 14 -6.62 7.42 5.55
N ALA A 15 -7.32 8.21 6.37
CA ALA A 15 -7.42 7.96 7.81
C ALA A 15 -8.06 6.60 8.11
N THR A 16 -9.07 6.21 7.31
CA THR A 16 -9.71 4.89 7.42
C THR A 16 -8.75 3.76 7.04
N ILE A 17 -7.96 3.94 5.97
CA ILE A 17 -6.89 3.00 5.58
C ILE A 17 -5.87 2.82 6.70
N LYS A 18 -5.42 3.91 7.34
CA LYS A 18 -4.48 3.84 8.47
C LYS A 18 -5.09 3.13 9.68
N SER A 19 -6.37 3.36 9.97
CA SER A 19 -7.09 2.65 11.02
C SER A 19 -7.14 1.14 10.72
N ARG A 20 -7.51 0.78 9.49
CA ARG A 20 -7.56 -0.61 9.05
C ARG A 20 -6.19 -1.29 9.06
N CYS A 21 -5.13 -0.56 8.73
CA CYS A 21 -3.76 -1.05 8.84
C CYS A 21 -3.42 -1.47 10.27
N ARG A 22 -3.71 -0.64 11.27
CA ARG A 22 -3.46 -0.97 12.68
C ARG A 22 -4.27 -2.20 13.12
N GLU A 23 -5.55 -2.23 12.81
CA GLU A 23 -6.43 -3.36 13.15
C GLU A 23 -5.90 -4.68 12.54
N LEU A 24 -5.50 -4.66 11.27
CA LEU A 24 -4.95 -5.85 10.62
C LEU A 24 -3.58 -6.23 11.19
N CYS A 25 -2.76 -5.27 11.62
CA CYS A 25 -1.49 -5.55 12.27
C CYS A 25 -1.67 -6.21 13.66
N GLU A 26 -2.63 -5.74 14.46
CA GLU A 26 -3.00 -6.36 15.74
C GLU A 26 -3.47 -7.80 15.55
N LEU A 27 -4.33 -8.03 14.56
CA LEU A 27 -4.81 -9.37 14.22
C LEU A 27 -3.67 -10.26 13.70
N ALA A 28 -2.82 -9.73 12.82
CA ALA A 28 -1.69 -10.44 12.25
C ALA A 28 -0.69 -10.87 13.34
N GLN A 29 -0.37 -9.98 14.28
CA GLN A 29 0.46 -10.31 15.44
C GLN A 29 -0.18 -11.42 16.30
N THR A 30 -1.50 -11.33 16.56
CA THR A 30 -2.24 -12.31 17.37
C THR A 30 -2.20 -13.71 16.76
N VAL A 31 -2.27 -13.82 15.43
CA VAL A 31 -2.28 -15.12 14.73
C VAL A 31 -0.89 -15.56 14.23
N GLY A 32 0.16 -14.80 14.53
CA GLY A 32 1.53 -15.09 14.08
C GLY A 32 1.76 -14.89 12.57
N CYS A 33 0.95 -14.05 11.91
CA CYS A 33 1.14 -13.68 10.51
C CYS A 33 2.10 -12.48 10.41
N GLY A 34 3.26 -12.68 9.78
CA GLY A 34 4.27 -11.62 9.66
C GLY A 34 4.01 -10.60 8.56
N LYS A 35 2.92 -10.74 7.78
CA LYS A 35 2.67 -9.90 6.58
C LYS A 35 1.20 -9.55 6.41
N ILE A 36 0.95 -8.34 5.90
CA ILE A 36 -0.35 -7.93 5.33
C ILE A 36 -0.16 -7.47 3.89
N VAL A 37 -1.15 -7.74 3.05
CA VAL A 37 -1.11 -7.34 1.64
C VAL A 37 -1.68 -5.94 1.49
N VAL A 38 -1.06 -5.10 0.65
CA VAL A 38 -1.54 -3.76 0.33
C VAL A 38 -1.53 -3.56 -1.19
N VAL A 39 -2.58 -2.96 -1.73
CA VAL A 39 -2.84 -2.90 -3.18
C VAL A 39 -2.96 -1.44 -3.64
N PRO A 40 -2.33 -1.04 -4.75
CA PRO A 40 -2.41 0.32 -5.26
C PRO A 40 -3.81 0.67 -5.78
N SER A 41 -4.09 1.97 -5.85
CA SER A 41 -5.36 2.50 -6.34
C SER A 41 -5.44 2.57 -7.87
N PRO A 42 -6.63 2.86 -8.41
CA PRO A 42 -6.75 3.27 -9.80
C PRO A 42 -5.90 4.50 -10.11
N THR A 43 -5.41 4.59 -11.35
CA THR A 43 -4.61 5.73 -11.84
C THR A 43 -5.49 6.98 -11.97
N PRO A 44 -5.17 8.10 -11.31
CA PRO A 44 -5.82 9.37 -11.56
C PRO A 44 -5.57 9.86 -13.00
N GLU A 45 -6.52 10.60 -13.56
CA GLU A 45 -6.39 11.14 -14.91
C GLU A 45 -5.17 12.05 -15.05
N GLY A 46 -4.38 11.85 -16.11
CA GLY A 46 -3.21 12.67 -16.42
C GLY A 46 -1.96 12.42 -15.57
N MET A 47 -1.97 11.43 -14.67
CA MET A 47 -0.82 11.17 -13.80
C MET A 47 0.28 10.35 -14.49
N GLY A 48 1.51 10.86 -14.44
CA GLY A 48 2.70 10.19 -14.99
C GLY A 48 3.32 9.16 -14.03
N TRP A 49 4.26 8.35 -14.53
CA TRP A 49 4.92 7.30 -13.74
C TRP A 49 5.64 7.82 -12.50
N ASP A 50 6.43 8.89 -12.62
CA ASP A 50 7.19 9.42 -11.47
C ASP A 50 6.26 9.88 -10.34
N GLN A 51 5.14 10.53 -10.68
CA GLN A 51 4.13 10.93 -9.70
C GLN A 51 3.47 9.73 -9.03
N ILE A 52 3.23 8.65 -9.78
CA ILE A 52 2.69 7.40 -9.22
C ILE A 52 3.69 6.77 -8.28
N LYS A 53 4.96 6.67 -8.69
CA LYS A 53 6.05 6.11 -7.90
C LYS A 53 6.20 6.86 -6.58
N ASP A 54 6.32 8.19 -6.63
CA ASP A 54 6.51 9.04 -5.45
C ASP A 54 5.33 8.92 -4.47
N ALA A 55 4.09 8.92 -4.99
CA ALA A 55 2.90 8.75 -4.17
C ALA A 55 2.84 7.35 -3.52
N SER A 56 3.19 6.30 -4.27
CA SER A 56 3.26 4.93 -3.74
C SER A 56 4.32 4.79 -2.66
N VAL A 57 5.54 5.31 -2.87
CA VAL A 57 6.62 5.28 -1.88
C VAL A 57 6.21 6.01 -0.60
N CYS A 58 5.62 7.20 -0.73
CA CYS A 58 5.14 7.99 0.41
C CYS A 58 4.14 7.19 1.27
N VAL A 59 3.09 6.65 0.65
CA VAL A 59 2.07 5.86 1.36
C VAL A 59 2.65 4.58 1.96
N LEU A 60 3.50 3.85 1.23
CA LEU A 60 4.09 2.62 1.74
C LEU A 60 4.99 2.86 2.96
N ARG A 61 5.76 3.95 2.97
CA ARG A 61 6.58 4.33 4.14
C ARG A 61 5.71 4.65 5.34
N GLU A 62 4.67 5.47 5.18
CA GLU A 62 3.74 5.77 6.27
C GLU A 62 3.05 4.52 6.83
N LEU A 63 2.57 3.63 5.96
CA LEU A 63 1.94 2.39 6.41
C LEU A 63 2.94 1.42 7.04
N ALA A 64 4.19 1.37 6.56
CA ALA A 64 5.23 0.54 7.13
C ALA A 64 5.65 1.03 8.52
N GLU A 65 5.75 2.34 8.73
CA GLU A 65 5.98 2.94 10.05
C GLU A 65 4.85 2.59 11.04
N LEU A 66 3.60 2.57 10.57
CA LEU A 66 2.46 2.13 11.39
C LEU A 66 2.49 0.63 11.72
N ALA A 67 3.00 -0.20 10.81
CA ALA A 67 3.06 -1.65 10.98
C ALA A 67 4.28 -2.10 11.82
N ALA A 68 5.35 -1.31 11.85
CA ALA A 68 6.61 -1.65 12.50
C ALA A 68 6.48 -2.04 14.00
N PRO A 69 5.69 -1.36 14.85
CA PRO A 69 5.52 -1.75 16.25
C PRO A 69 4.90 -3.15 16.45
N TYR A 70 4.21 -3.67 15.44
CA TYR A 70 3.58 -4.99 15.48
C TYR A 70 4.48 -6.10 14.94
N GLY A 71 5.64 -5.76 14.36
CA GLY A 71 6.52 -6.72 13.68
C GLY A 71 5.93 -7.25 12.37
N VAL A 72 4.99 -6.51 11.76
CA VAL A 72 4.30 -6.90 10.53
C VAL A 72 4.90 -6.16 9.34
N GLN A 73 5.16 -6.89 8.25
CA GLN A 73 5.65 -6.32 7.00
C GLN A 73 4.51 -6.11 6.00
N LEU A 74 4.70 -5.18 5.06
CA LEU A 74 3.77 -4.96 3.95
C LEU A 74 4.21 -5.77 2.73
N ALA A 75 3.27 -6.48 2.12
CA ALA A 75 3.43 -7.09 0.79
C ALA A 75 2.68 -6.23 -0.22
N PHE A 76 3.42 -5.48 -1.06
CA PHE A 76 2.83 -4.63 -2.08
C PHE A 76 2.46 -5.47 -3.32
N GLU A 77 1.16 -5.57 -3.61
CA GLU A 77 0.64 -6.37 -4.72
C GLU A 77 0.21 -5.45 -5.86
N PHE A 78 0.95 -5.50 -6.98
CA PHE A 78 0.53 -4.84 -8.22
C PHE A 78 -0.65 -5.57 -8.85
N LEU A 79 -1.47 -4.85 -9.62
CA LEU A 79 -2.56 -5.45 -10.37
C LEU A 79 -2.41 -5.18 -11.86
N GLY A 80 -2.34 -6.25 -12.67
CA GLY A 80 -2.19 -6.17 -14.14
C GLY A 80 -3.38 -5.57 -14.90
N PHE A 81 -4.33 -4.93 -14.22
CA PHE A 81 -5.46 -4.27 -14.85
C PHE A 81 -5.07 -2.89 -15.40
N SER A 82 -5.65 -2.51 -16.54
CA SER A 82 -5.39 -1.22 -17.18
C SER A 82 -5.73 0.00 -16.31
N TRP A 83 -6.66 -0.16 -15.38
CA TRP A 83 -7.10 0.90 -14.48
C TRP A 83 -6.17 1.11 -13.28
N CYS A 84 -5.31 0.15 -12.93
CA CYS A 84 -4.48 0.22 -11.72
C CYS A 84 -3.22 1.07 -11.95
N SER A 85 -2.77 1.78 -10.92
CA SER A 85 -1.59 2.66 -11.02
C SER A 85 -0.27 1.91 -11.11
N VAL A 86 -0.17 0.71 -10.54
CA VAL A 86 1.02 -0.15 -10.62
C VAL A 86 0.59 -1.49 -11.19
N ARG A 87 1.08 -1.79 -12.40
CA ARG A 87 0.53 -2.87 -13.24
C ARG A 87 1.49 -4.00 -13.53
N THR A 88 2.78 -3.79 -13.30
CA THR A 88 3.82 -4.78 -13.58
C THR A 88 4.67 -5.04 -12.36
N LEU A 89 5.32 -6.20 -12.38
CA LEU A 89 6.32 -6.55 -11.39
C LEU A 89 7.46 -5.55 -11.36
N ASP A 90 7.95 -5.10 -12.52
CA ASP A 90 9.07 -4.14 -12.63
C ASP A 90 8.72 -2.80 -11.95
N GLN A 91 7.52 -2.29 -12.22
CA GLN A 91 7.01 -1.06 -11.57
C GLN A 91 6.92 -1.23 -10.05
N CYS A 92 6.38 -2.37 -9.60
CA CYS A 92 6.32 -2.69 -8.18
C CYS A 92 7.71 -2.79 -7.55
N TRP A 93 8.67 -3.38 -8.27
CA TRP A 93 10.05 -3.55 -7.84
C TRP A 93 10.75 -2.21 -7.68
N GLU A 94 10.62 -1.30 -8.65
CA GLU A 94 11.15 0.06 -8.55
C GLU A 94 10.67 0.79 -7.29
N ILE A 95 9.38 0.69 -6.96
CA ILE A 95 8.79 1.34 -5.77
C ILE A 95 9.38 0.78 -4.46
N VAL A 96 9.54 -0.54 -4.34
CA VAL A 96 10.00 -1.15 -3.08
C VAL A 96 11.52 -1.08 -2.88
N GLN A 97 12.27 -0.61 -3.87
CA GLN A 97 13.72 -0.37 -3.78
C GLN A 97 14.07 1.02 -3.21
N GLU A 98 13.09 1.92 -3.06
CA GLU A 98 13.26 3.29 -2.52
C GLU A 98 13.13 3.34 -0.99
#